data_AF-U3IJP7-F1
#
_entry.id   AF-U3IJP7-F1
#
_cell.length_a   1.000
_cell.length_b   1.000
_cell.length_c   1.000
_cell.angle_alpha   90.00
_cell.angle_beta   90.00
_cell.angle_gamma   90.00
#
_symmetry.space_group_name_H-M   'P 1'
#
loop_
_entity.id
_entity.type
_entity.pdbx_description
1 polymer ?
#
loop_
_entity_poly.entity_id
_entity_poly.type
_entity_poly.pdbx_seq_one_letter_code
_entity_poly.pdbx_strand_id
1 'polypeptide(L)'
;CHLAHHALGPPLCRDCSRWPPGVPPHLSHSLGSEHTTYSHLVWPLSDDSPFFPFLRSCVLEKEVPLEAGQGFAFRRKQKIERKYRKLLKKERKINSPQDNQFVDTYPEHLKHLYLAEEERLKKQHKRRDDSVLSEEKLNVAVESVTTEEKFKKKTSNQKAKEEYEKIKAERAKKKEEAEKRRQQREEAQRLYKQKKMEAYKILSKKTKKGQPNLNLQMEFLLQKIQQNT
;
A
#
# COMPACT_ATOMS: atom_id res chain seq x y z
N CYS A 1 -3.17 26.31 47.32
CA CYS A 1 -4.08 25.74 46.29
C CYS A 1 -3.25 25.12 45.17
N HIS A 2 -2.90 23.83 45.28
CA HIS A 2 -2.25 23.08 44.20
C HIS A 2 -3.35 22.41 43.37
N LEU A 3 -3.47 22.77 42.10
CA LEU A 3 -4.39 22.12 41.17
C LEU A 3 -3.64 21.00 40.44
N ALA A 4 -3.96 19.77 40.82
CA ALA A 4 -3.61 18.57 40.10
C ALA A 4 -4.49 18.43 38.85
N HIS A 5 -3.88 18.12 37.71
CA HIS A 5 -4.59 17.53 36.58
C HIS A 5 -3.86 16.27 36.13
N HIS A 6 -4.19 15.14 36.76
CA HIS A 6 -3.90 13.82 36.22
C HIS A 6 -4.87 13.53 35.09
N ALA A 7 -4.32 13.34 33.89
CA ALA A 7 -5.02 12.87 32.71
C ALA A 7 -5.42 11.40 32.89
N LEU A 8 -6.72 11.12 32.98
CA LEU A 8 -7.26 9.77 32.91
C LEU A 8 -7.33 9.36 31.44
N GLY A 9 -6.48 8.40 31.05
CA GLY A 9 -6.54 7.73 29.76
C GLY A 9 -7.76 6.81 29.64
N PRO A 10 -8.17 6.44 28.41
CA PRO A 10 -9.35 5.61 28.16
C PRO A 10 -9.16 4.16 28.65
N PRO A 11 -10.23 3.49 29.12
CA PRO A 11 -10.13 2.15 29.69
C PRO A 11 -9.78 1.11 28.62
N LEU A 12 -8.72 0.34 28.89
CA LEU A 12 -8.32 -0.84 28.15
C LEU A 12 -9.43 -1.90 28.25
N CYS A 13 -9.92 -2.39 27.11
CA CYS A 13 -10.85 -3.50 27.03
C CYS A 13 -10.21 -4.75 27.68
N ARG A 14 -10.86 -5.28 28.73
CA ARG A 14 -10.49 -6.57 29.33
C ARG A 14 -10.83 -7.71 28.36
N ASP A 15 -9.87 -8.63 28.23
CA ASP A 15 -9.93 -9.84 27.41
C ASP A 15 -11.17 -10.71 27.69
N CYS A 16 -12.01 -10.91 26.67
CA CYS A 16 -13.10 -11.88 26.65
C CYS A 16 -12.60 -13.31 26.34
N SER A 17 -11.63 -13.82 27.11
CA SER A 17 -11.10 -15.18 26.91
C SER A 17 -10.78 -15.87 28.24
N ARG A 18 -11.76 -15.89 29.17
CA ARG A 18 -11.69 -16.70 30.37
C ARG A 18 -13.00 -17.44 30.57
N TRP A 19 -13.02 -18.72 30.17
CA TRP A 19 -14.09 -19.65 30.54
C TRP A 19 -13.89 -20.07 32.01
N PRO A 20 -14.96 -20.18 32.81
CA PRO A 20 -14.86 -20.69 34.18
C PRO A 20 -14.57 -22.20 34.17
N PRO A 21 -13.78 -22.73 35.13
CA PRO A 21 -13.47 -24.14 35.20
C PRO A 21 -14.61 -24.90 35.89
N GLY A 22 -15.05 -26.03 35.29
CA GLY A 22 -15.74 -27.10 36.02
C GLY A 22 -17.09 -27.55 35.47
N VAL A 23 -17.10 -28.33 34.38
CA VAL A 23 -18.07 -29.43 34.17
C VAL A 23 -17.40 -30.52 33.29
N PRO A 24 -17.37 -31.81 33.68
CA PRO A 24 -16.71 -32.88 32.92
C PRO A 24 -17.59 -33.47 31.79
N PRO A 25 -17.00 -33.99 30.69
CA PRO A 25 -17.75 -34.66 29.63
C PRO A 25 -17.87 -36.16 29.94
N HIS A 26 -19.11 -36.66 30.01
CA HIS A 26 -19.40 -38.09 29.86
C HIS A 26 -20.76 -38.24 29.21
N LEU A 27 -20.79 -38.76 27.98
CA LEU A 27 -21.42 -40.04 27.65
C LEU A 27 -21.17 -40.32 26.18
N SER A 28 -20.26 -41.25 25.94
CA SER A 28 -20.16 -42.02 24.71
C SER A 28 -21.29 -43.05 24.67
N HIS A 29 -22.11 -43.07 23.61
CA HIS A 29 -22.73 -44.30 23.14
C HIS A 29 -22.54 -44.41 21.63
N SER A 30 -22.04 -45.59 21.27
CA SER A 30 -21.65 -46.06 19.97
C SER A 30 -22.81 -46.81 19.29
N LEU A 31 -22.61 -47.16 18.02
CA LEU A 31 -23.41 -48.07 17.18
C LEU A 31 -24.68 -47.44 16.58
N GLY A 32 -25.03 -47.63 15.31
CA GLY A 32 -24.46 -48.44 14.25
C GLY A 32 -25.08 -48.04 12.91
N SER A 33 -24.35 -48.32 11.84
CA SER A 33 -24.81 -48.25 10.46
C SER A 33 -25.71 -49.46 10.20
N GLU A 34 -26.96 -49.27 9.78
CA GLU A 34 -27.68 -50.22 8.93
C GLU A 34 -28.57 -49.47 7.94
N HIS A 35 -28.26 -49.64 6.66
CA HIS A 35 -29.18 -49.42 5.55
C HIS A 35 -30.17 -50.59 5.50
N THR A 36 -31.47 -50.31 5.54
CA THR A 36 -32.47 -51.26 5.06
C THR A 36 -33.40 -50.57 4.08
N THR A 37 -33.37 -51.08 2.86
CA THR A 37 -34.30 -50.83 1.77
C THR A 37 -35.65 -51.44 2.09
N TYR A 38 -36.74 -50.68 2.02
CA TYR A 38 -38.01 -51.24 1.53
C TYR A 38 -38.93 -50.12 1.07
N SER A 39 -39.24 -50.18 -0.22
CA SER A 39 -40.13 -49.27 -0.92
C SER A 39 -41.59 -49.70 -0.76
N HIS A 40 -42.47 -48.71 -0.93
CA HIS A 40 -43.91 -48.83 -1.22
C HIS A 40 -44.82 -49.47 -0.17
N LEU A 41 -45.54 -48.62 0.57
CA LEU A 41 -47.01 -48.72 0.62
C LEU A 41 -47.62 -47.32 0.55
N VAL A 42 -48.04 -46.99 -0.67
CA VAL A 42 -49.02 -45.94 -0.97
C VAL A 42 -50.32 -46.33 -0.26
N TRP A 43 -50.90 -45.39 0.51
CA TRP A 43 -52.31 -45.44 0.88
C TRP A 43 -53.02 -44.21 0.32
N PRO A 44 -54.25 -44.36 -0.18
CA PRO A 44 -54.82 -43.49 -1.19
C PRO A 44 -55.43 -42.22 -0.59
N LEU A 45 -55.33 -41.18 -1.39
CA LEU A 45 -56.12 -39.97 -1.34
C LEU A 45 -57.63 -40.32 -1.26
N SER A 46 -58.27 -39.92 -0.18
CA SER A 46 -59.71 -39.70 -0.13
C SER A 46 -59.94 -38.43 0.66
N ASP A 47 -60.13 -37.35 -0.11
CA ASP A 47 -60.65 -36.08 0.35
C ASP A 47 -62.06 -36.33 0.90
N ASP A 48 -62.24 -36.11 2.20
CA ASP A 48 -63.45 -35.61 2.87
C ASP A 48 -63.39 -35.96 4.37
N SER A 49 -62.62 -35.16 5.14
CA SER A 49 -62.78 -35.09 6.59
C SER A 49 -62.41 -33.68 7.09
N PRO A 50 -63.31 -32.98 7.80
CA PRO A 50 -63.15 -31.56 8.17
C PRO A 50 -62.33 -31.37 9.46
N PHE A 51 -61.40 -32.27 9.74
CA PHE A 51 -60.54 -32.21 10.90
C PHE A 51 -59.12 -31.87 10.45
N PHE A 52 -58.55 -30.82 11.04
CA PHE A 52 -57.20 -30.25 10.82
C PHE A 52 -57.04 -29.06 9.83
N PRO A 53 -57.55 -27.87 10.17
CA PRO A 53 -57.03 -26.61 9.64
C PRO A 53 -55.76 -26.13 10.39
N PHE A 54 -54.93 -27.04 10.91
CA PHE A 54 -53.71 -26.67 11.64
C PHE A 54 -52.41 -26.97 10.90
N LEU A 55 -52.46 -27.66 9.76
CA LEU A 55 -51.30 -27.99 8.92
C LEU A 55 -51.39 -27.40 7.51
N ARG A 56 -52.12 -26.30 7.35
CA ARG A 56 -52.06 -25.43 6.16
C ARG A 56 -51.66 -23.98 6.49
N SER A 57 -51.09 -23.73 7.67
CA SER A 57 -50.39 -22.46 7.96
C SER A 57 -48.85 -22.58 7.94
N CYS A 58 -48.31 -23.77 7.68
CA CYS A 58 -46.86 -23.98 7.53
C CYS A 58 -46.35 -23.74 6.11
N VAL A 59 -47.22 -23.42 5.14
CA VAL A 59 -46.83 -22.89 3.83
C VAL A 59 -47.52 -21.55 3.63
N LEU A 60 -47.25 -20.62 4.55
CA LEU A 60 -47.44 -19.20 4.29
C LEU A 60 -46.05 -18.62 4.06
N GLU A 61 -45.83 -18.16 2.83
CA GLU A 61 -44.72 -17.32 2.41
C GLU A 61 -44.34 -16.35 3.53
N LYS A 62 -43.26 -16.66 4.24
CA LYS A 62 -42.39 -15.63 4.75
C LYS A 62 -41.41 -15.33 3.64
N GLU A 63 -41.84 -14.52 2.69
CA GLU A 63 -40.90 -13.55 2.14
C GLU A 63 -40.39 -12.76 3.34
N VAL A 64 -39.26 -13.19 3.89
CA VAL A 64 -38.51 -12.41 4.88
C VAL A 64 -38.13 -11.14 4.12
N PRO A 65 -38.60 -9.95 4.54
CA PRO A 65 -38.19 -8.71 3.90
C PRO A 65 -36.66 -8.66 3.99
N LEU A 66 -35.99 -8.62 2.83
CA LEU A 66 -34.53 -8.53 2.68
C LEU A 66 -33.95 -7.19 3.18
N GLU A 67 -34.62 -6.53 4.13
CA GLU A 67 -34.42 -5.13 4.50
C GLU A 67 -34.18 -4.95 6.00
N ALA A 68 -33.51 -5.91 6.65
CA ALA A 68 -32.92 -5.70 7.97
C ALA A 68 -31.69 -6.59 8.18
N GLY A 69 -30.49 -6.00 8.06
CA GLY A 69 -29.27 -6.62 8.59
C GLY A 69 -28.18 -6.93 7.58
N GLN A 70 -27.64 -5.90 6.93
CA GLN A 70 -26.32 -6.03 6.31
C GLN A 70 -25.25 -6.17 7.39
N GLY A 71 -24.99 -7.40 7.82
CA GLY A 71 -24.03 -7.75 8.86
C GLY A 71 -22.57 -7.44 8.47
N PHE A 72 -21.64 -7.81 9.36
CA PHE A 72 -20.21 -7.56 9.19
C PHE A 72 -19.63 -8.08 7.86
N ALA A 73 -20.12 -9.23 7.39
CA ALA A 73 -19.74 -9.83 6.11
C ALA A 73 -20.08 -8.91 4.92
N PHE A 74 -21.25 -8.30 4.94
CA PHE A 74 -21.69 -7.37 3.90
C PHE A 74 -20.86 -6.07 3.91
N ARG A 75 -20.61 -5.50 5.08
CA ARG A 75 -19.74 -4.31 5.23
C ARG A 75 -18.31 -4.59 4.76
N ARG A 76 -17.77 -5.80 5.01
CA ARG A 76 -16.47 -6.22 4.49
C ARG A 76 -16.48 -6.40 2.97
N LYS A 77 -17.52 -7.03 2.41
CA LYS A 77 -17.71 -7.18 0.96
C LYS A 77 -17.72 -5.81 0.27
N GLN A 78 -18.50 -4.85 0.77
CA GLN A 78 -18.51 -3.48 0.27
C GLN A 78 -17.15 -2.79 0.39
N LYS A 79 -16.41 -3.00 1.49
CA LYS A 79 -15.08 -2.41 1.67
C LYS A 79 -14.05 -2.98 0.67
N ILE A 80 -14.09 -4.28 0.43
CA ILE A 80 -13.25 -4.96 -0.56
C ILE A 80 -13.60 -4.45 -1.96
N GLU A 81 -14.88 -4.38 -2.30
CA GLU A 81 -15.36 -3.90 -3.58
C GLU A 81 -14.97 -2.44 -3.85
N ARG A 82 -15.13 -1.54 -2.87
CA ARG A 82 -14.67 -0.15 -2.96
C ARG A 82 -13.16 -0.06 -3.18
N LYS A 83 -12.37 -0.88 -2.48
CA LYS A 83 -10.91 -0.95 -2.68
C LYS A 83 -10.56 -1.44 -4.09
N TYR A 84 -11.23 -2.47 -4.58
CA TYR A 84 -11.03 -3.02 -5.91
C TYR A 84 -11.37 -2.00 -7.01
N ARG A 85 -12.56 -1.37 -6.95
CA ARG A 85 -12.94 -0.28 -7.88
C ARG A 85 -11.95 0.89 -7.84
N LYS A 86 -11.38 1.20 -6.67
CA LYS A 86 -10.34 2.23 -6.52
C LYS A 86 -9.03 1.86 -7.23
N LEU A 87 -8.63 0.58 -7.18
CA LEU A 87 -7.47 0.08 -7.92
C LEU A 87 -7.72 0.15 -9.43
N LEU A 88 -8.88 -0.32 -9.91
CA LEU A 88 -9.26 -0.22 -11.31
C LEU A 88 -9.27 1.22 -11.84
N LYS A 89 -9.76 2.19 -11.05
CA LYS A 89 -9.72 3.61 -11.42
C LYS A 89 -8.30 4.15 -11.54
N LYS A 90 -7.39 3.71 -10.66
CA LYS A 90 -5.98 4.11 -10.72
C LYS A 90 -5.30 3.50 -11.94
N GLU A 91 -5.51 2.22 -12.18
CA GLU A 91 -4.99 1.51 -13.34
C GLU A 91 -5.49 2.15 -14.64
N ARG A 92 -6.79 2.43 -14.76
CA ARG A 92 -7.35 3.18 -15.90
C ARG A 92 -6.81 4.60 -16.04
N LYS A 93 -6.41 5.26 -14.95
CA LYS A 93 -5.80 6.60 -15.02
C LYS A 93 -4.33 6.55 -15.46
N ILE A 94 -3.62 5.48 -15.12
CA ILE A 94 -2.24 5.21 -15.53
C ILE A 94 -2.19 4.73 -16.98
N ASN A 95 -3.13 3.84 -17.35
CA ASN A 95 -3.28 3.25 -18.68
C ASN A 95 -4.18 4.09 -19.59
N SER A 96 -4.79 5.17 -19.09
CA SER A 96 -5.26 6.23 -19.98
C SER A 96 -4.00 6.63 -20.72
N PRO A 97 -3.97 6.54 -22.06
CA PRO A 97 -3.07 7.42 -22.77
C PRO A 97 -3.48 8.80 -22.26
N GLN A 98 -2.73 9.37 -21.33
CA GLN A 98 -2.68 10.80 -21.33
C GLN A 98 -2.28 11.14 -22.74
N ASP A 99 -3.02 12.04 -23.36
CA ASP A 99 -2.67 12.75 -24.60
C ASP A 99 -1.34 13.49 -24.41
N ASN A 100 -0.27 12.74 -24.14
CA ASN A 100 1.13 13.10 -24.28
C ASN A 100 1.58 12.81 -25.72
N GLN A 101 0.65 12.41 -26.60
CA GLN A 101 0.67 12.91 -27.96
C GLN A 101 0.08 14.33 -27.94
N PHE A 102 0.83 15.27 -27.35
CA PHE A 102 0.90 16.59 -27.98
C PHE A 102 1.60 16.33 -29.31
N VAL A 103 0.84 15.83 -30.29
CA VAL A 103 1.29 15.90 -31.67
C VAL A 103 1.31 17.39 -31.92
N ASP A 104 2.51 17.94 -31.99
CA ASP A 104 2.79 19.31 -32.40
C ASP A 104 2.43 19.49 -33.89
N THR A 105 1.26 18.99 -34.29
CA THR A 105 0.62 19.39 -35.54
C THR A 105 0.05 20.76 -35.27
N TYR A 106 0.94 21.74 -35.36
CA TYR A 106 0.60 23.14 -35.35
C TYR A 106 -0.56 23.35 -36.33
N PRO A 107 -1.66 23.98 -35.90
CA PRO A 107 -2.72 24.36 -36.81
C PRO A 107 -2.11 25.11 -38.00
N GLU A 108 -2.34 24.62 -39.22
CA GLU A 108 -1.65 25.06 -40.44
C GLU A 108 -1.58 26.59 -40.59
N HIS A 109 -2.63 27.26 -40.14
CA HIS A 109 -2.79 28.71 -40.18
C HIS A 109 -1.82 29.50 -39.29
N LEU A 110 -1.12 28.90 -38.32
CA LEU A 110 -0.18 29.62 -37.42
C LEU A 110 1.29 29.42 -37.78
N LYS A 111 1.59 28.53 -38.74
CA LYS A 111 2.96 28.24 -39.19
C LYS A 111 3.72 29.49 -39.64
N HIS A 112 3.02 30.47 -40.21
CA HIS A 112 3.62 31.72 -40.70
C HIS A 112 4.17 32.60 -39.57
N LEU A 113 3.54 32.64 -38.40
CA LEU A 113 4.04 33.39 -37.24
C LEU A 113 5.37 32.81 -36.75
N TYR A 114 5.47 31.48 -36.74
CA TYR A 114 6.68 30.77 -36.32
C TYR A 114 7.83 30.95 -37.32
N LEU A 115 7.56 30.81 -38.63
CA LEU A 115 8.56 31.08 -39.66
C LEU A 115 9.08 32.53 -39.59
N ALA A 116 8.20 33.50 -39.31
CA ALA A 116 8.59 34.89 -39.12
C ALA A 116 9.46 35.09 -37.86
N GLU A 117 9.15 34.41 -36.75
CA GLU A 117 9.95 34.45 -35.53
C GLU A 117 11.34 33.81 -35.73
N GLU A 118 11.40 32.64 -36.37
CA GLU A 118 12.65 31.97 -36.71
C GLU A 118 13.56 32.84 -37.59
N GLU A 119 13.02 33.49 -38.63
CA GLU A 119 13.81 34.38 -39.48
C GLU A 119 14.38 35.56 -38.69
N ARG A 120 13.57 36.14 -37.79
CA ARG A 120 13.98 37.28 -36.96
C ARG A 120 15.09 36.87 -35.98
N LEU A 121 14.99 35.67 -35.40
CA LEU A 121 16.00 35.10 -34.51
C LEU A 121 17.29 34.75 -35.28
N LYS A 122 17.21 34.13 -36.45
CA LYS A 122 18.39 33.86 -37.30
C LYS A 122 19.09 35.15 -37.72
N LYS A 123 18.33 36.20 -38.05
CA LYS A 123 18.89 37.53 -38.32
C LYS A 123 19.58 38.12 -37.10
N GLN A 124 19.02 37.97 -35.89
CA GLN A 124 19.67 38.41 -34.64
C GLN A 124 20.93 37.60 -34.32
N HIS A 125 20.89 36.27 -34.46
CA HIS A 125 22.04 35.41 -34.23
C HIS A 125 23.17 35.76 -35.20
N LYS A 126 22.88 35.90 -36.49
CA LYS A 126 23.87 36.35 -37.48
C LYS A 126 24.50 37.70 -37.09
N ARG A 127 23.68 38.68 -36.67
CA ARG A 127 24.16 39.99 -36.19
C ARG A 127 25.03 39.89 -34.94
N ARG A 128 24.76 38.93 -34.04
CA ARG A 128 25.55 38.68 -32.83
C ARG A 128 26.82 37.91 -33.14
N ASP A 129 26.78 36.91 -34.01
CA ASP A 129 27.97 36.16 -34.40
C ASP A 129 28.96 37.09 -35.13
N ASP A 130 28.45 38.02 -35.95
CA ASP A 130 29.24 39.10 -36.56
C ASP A 130 29.81 40.09 -35.50
N SER A 131 29.12 40.33 -34.37
CA SER A 131 29.62 41.18 -33.28
C SER A 131 30.60 40.45 -32.37
N VAL A 132 30.38 39.17 -32.06
CA VAL A 132 31.27 38.33 -31.25
C VAL A 132 32.60 38.13 -31.98
N LEU A 133 32.60 37.97 -33.31
CA LEU A 133 33.84 37.96 -34.12
C LEU A 133 34.62 39.28 -34.02
N SER A 134 33.93 40.41 -33.81
CA SER A 134 34.55 41.72 -33.61
C SER A 134 35.00 41.96 -32.16
N GLU A 135 34.27 41.41 -31.18
CA GLU A 135 34.57 41.48 -29.75
C GLU A 135 35.71 40.54 -29.37
N GLU A 136 35.84 39.37 -29.99
CA GLU A 136 36.95 38.44 -29.78
C GLU A 136 38.28 39.02 -30.29
N LYS A 137 38.23 39.84 -31.35
CA LYS A 137 39.37 40.66 -31.81
C LYS A 137 39.76 41.77 -30.83
N LEU A 138 38.85 42.22 -29.97
CA LEU A 138 39.10 43.24 -28.94
C LEU A 138 39.46 42.64 -27.59
N ASN A 139 38.99 41.43 -27.27
CA ASN A 139 39.21 40.76 -25.98
C ASN A 139 40.62 40.15 -25.85
N VAL A 140 41.25 39.71 -26.96
CA VAL A 140 42.66 39.26 -26.95
C VAL A 140 43.64 40.38 -26.51
N ALA A 141 43.24 41.64 -26.63
CA ALA A 141 44.04 42.79 -26.17
C ALA A 141 43.81 43.17 -24.69
N VAL A 142 42.84 42.56 -23.99
CA VAL A 142 42.37 43.00 -22.66
C VAL A 142 42.70 42.00 -21.54
N GLU A 143 43.18 40.79 -21.84
CA GLU A 143 43.47 39.73 -20.86
C GLU A 143 44.70 39.95 -19.94
N SER A 144 45.35 41.12 -19.97
CA SER A 144 46.58 41.36 -19.16
C SER A 144 46.41 42.28 -17.95
N VAL A 145 45.19 42.66 -17.54
CA VAL A 145 45.01 43.53 -16.36
C VAL A 145 44.13 42.86 -15.32
N THR A 146 44.81 42.22 -14.35
CA THR A 146 44.25 41.87 -13.05
C THR A 146 43.66 43.13 -12.42
N THR A 147 42.34 43.15 -12.23
CA THR A 147 41.67 44.15 -11.40
C THR A 147 41.03 43.46 -10.21
N GLU A 148 41.38 43.93 -9.02
CA GLU A 148 40.72 43.55 -7.77
C GLU A 148 39.25 43.95 -7.85
N GLU A 149 38.38 42.96 -8.06
CA GLU A 149 36.95 43.19 -8.17
C GLU A 149 36.35 43.52 -6.80
N LYS A 150 36.18 44.82 -6.56
CA LYS A 150 35.20 45.32 -5.61
C LYS A 150 33.87 44.60 -5.87
N PHE A 151 33.42 43.80 -4.92
CA PHE A 151 32.19 42.99 -4.97
C PHE A 151 31.00 43.75 -5.56
N LYS A 152 30.82 43.68 -6.88
CA LYS A 152 29.62 44.18 -7.54
C LYS A 152 28.48 43.27 -7.09
N LYS A 153 27.41 43.84 -6.55
CA LYS A 153 26.25 43.08 -6.06
C LYS A 153 25.71 42.24 -7.22
N LYS A 154 25.68 40.91 -7.03
CA LYS A 154 25.13 39.96 -8.03
C LYS A 154 23.72 40.38 -8.46
N THR A 155 23.45 40.32 -9.76
CA THR A 155 22.09 40.59 -10.28
C THR A 155 21.11 39.52 -9.80
N SER A 156 19.83 39.89 -9.63
CA SER A 156 18.77 38.99 -9.18
C SER A 156 18.72 37.69 -9.99
N ASN A 157 18.93 37.75 -11.32
CA ASN A 157 18.92 36.57 -12.18
C ASN A 157 20.09 35.60 -11.87
N GLN A 158 21.28 36.14 -11.56
CA GLN A 158 22.43 35.32 -11.14
C GLN A 158 22.17 34.65 -9.78
N LYS A 159 21.57 35.38 -8.83
CA LYS A 159 21.20 34.81 -7.53
C LYS A 159 20.19 33.66 -7.67
N ALA A 160 19.20 33.81 -8.54
CA ALA A 160 18.21 32.76 -8.81
C ALA A 160 18.84 31.47 -9.37
N LYS A 161 19.85 31.59 -10.24
CA LYS A 161 20.60 30.44 -10.77
C LYS A 161 21.37 29.70 -9.66
N GLU A 162 22.08 30.45 -8.82
CA GLU A 162 22.82 29.89 -7.69
C GLU A 162 21.89 29.19 -6.67
N GLU A 163 20.73 29.78 -6.37
CA GLU A 163 19.73 29.17 -5.50
C GLU A 163 19.14 27.89 -6.10
N TYR A 164 18.85 27.87 -7.40
CA TYR A 164 18.38 26.68 -8.09
C TYR A 164 19.37 25.53 -7.98
N GLU A 165 20.67 25.78 -8.18
CA GLU A 165 21.72 24.77 -8.05
C GLU A 165 21.86 24.25 -6.62
N LYS A 166 21.78 25.15 -5.62
CA LYS A 166 21.78 24.75 -4.20
C LYS A 166 20.58 23.86 -3.86
N ILE A 167 19.39 24.23 -4.29
CA ILE A 167 18.16 23.43 -4.09
C ILE A 167 18.28 22.08 -4.80
N LYS A 168 18.86 22.05 -6.01
CA LYS A 168 19.11 20.80 -6.75
C LYS A 168 20.05 19.88 -5.98
N ALA A 169 21.15 20.42 -5.43
CA ALA A 169 22.11 19.67 -4.63
C ALA A 169 21.50 19.16 -3.30
N GLU A 170 20.71 19.99 -2.62
CA GLU A 170 20.01 19.60 -1.39
C GLU A 170 19.03 18.46 -1.66
N ARG A 171 18.23 18.56 -2.74
CA ARG A 171 17.31 17.50 -3.16
C ARG A 171 18.04 16.21 -3.51
N ALA A 172 19.21 16.28 -4.14
CA ALA A 172 20.03 15.10 -4.43
C ALA A 172 20.51 14.42 -3.14
N LYS A 173 21.09 15.18 -2.20
CA LYS A 173 21.52 14.66 -0.89
C LYS A 173 20.37 14.04 -0.10
N LYS A 174 19.19 14.69 -0.10
CA LYS A 174 17.98 14.18 0.57
C LYS A 174 17.47 12.88 -0.05
N LYS A 175 17.58 12.72 -1.38
CA LYS A 175 17.23 11.47 -2.08
C LYS A 175 18.19 10.34 -1.70
N GLU A 176 19.50 10.59 -1.71
CA GLU A 176 20.51 9.60 -1.32
C GLU A 176 20.33 9.15 0.13
N GLU A 177 20.06 10.08 1.05
CA GLU A 177 19.80 9.74 2.45
C GLU A 177 18.52 8.90 2.61
N ALA A 178 17.45 9.25 1.88
CA ALA A 178 16.20 8.49 1.89
C ALA A 178 16.40 7.07 1.33
N GLU A 179 17.23 6.91 0.30
CA GLU A 179 17.58 5.61 -0.27
C GLU A 179 18.38 4.75 0.72
N LYS A 180 19.39 5.33 1.38
CA LYS A 180 20.14 4.63 2.44
C LYS A 180 19.23 4.16 3.57
N ARG A 181 18.32 5.02 4.03
CA ARG A 181 17.31 4.66 5.05
C ARG A 181 16.36 3.56 4.57
N ARG A 182 16.02 3.55 3.28
CA ARG A 182 15.21 2.49 2.68
C ARG A 182 15.96 1.16 2.67
N GLN A 183 17.22 1.15 2.21
CA GLN A 183 18.07 -0.03 2.20
C GLN A 183 18.22 -0.62 3.60
N GLN A 184 18.55 0.20 4.61
CA GLN A 184 18.64 -0.23 6.01
C GLN A 184 17.35 -0.90 6.51
N ARG A 185 16.17 -0.35 6.16
CA ARG A 185 14.88 -0.96 6.54
C ARG A 185 14.65 -2.29 5.84
N GLU A 186 14.98 -2.38 4.56
CA GLU A 186 14.82 -3.60 3.77
C GLU A 186 15.78 -4.69 4.27
N GLU A 187 17.03 -4.36 4.57
CA GLU A 187 18.01 -5.25 5.18
C GLU A 187 17.59 -5.71 6.57
N ALA A 188 17.17 -4.80 7.45
CA ALA A 188 16.66 -5.16 8.78
C ALA A 188 15.45 -6.10 8.69
N GLN A 189 14.53 -5.88 7.74
CA GLN A 189 13.41 -6.79 7.49
C GLN A 189 13.85 -8.15 6.97
N ARG A 190 14.84 -8.20 6.06
CA ARG A 190 15.39 -9.44 5.53
C ARG A 190 16.03 -10.26 6.66
N LEU A 191 16.87 -9.62 7.47
CA LEU A 191 17.52 -10.26 8.62
C LEU A 191 16.49 -10.78 9.63
N TYR A 192 15.47 -9.99 9.96
CA TYR A 192 14.38 -10.43 10.83
C TYR A 192 13.66 -11.66 10.28
N LYS A 193 13.33 -11.66 8.98
CA LYS A 193 12.67 -12.80 8.31
C LYS A 193 13.56 -14.04 8.31
N GLN A 194 14.85 -13.89 8.02
CA GLN A 194 15.82 -14.99 8.04
C GLN A 194 15.90 -15.62 9.44
N LYS A 195 16.17 -14.81 10.47
CA LYS A 195 16.21 -15.26 11.86
C LYS A 195 14.90 -15.94 12.29
N LYS A 196 13.75 -15.40 11.87
CA LYS A 196 12.44 -15.99 12.13
C LYS A 196 12.28 -17.36 11.46
N MET A 197 12.70 -17.50 10.21
CA MET A 197 12.65 -18.76 9.47
C MET A 197 13.60 -19.81 10.06
N GLU A 198 14.80 -19.42 10.46
CA GLU A 198 15.77 -20.29 11.13
C GLU A 198 15.24 -20.79 12.47
N ALA A 199 14.74 -19.88 13.31
CA ALA A 199 14.09 -20.25 14.57
C ALA A 199 12.90 -21.20 14.33
N TYR A 200 12.06 -20.92 13.35
CA TYR A 200 10.94 -21.79 13.00
C TYR A 200 11.41 -23.18 12.56
N LYS A 201 12.46 -23.28 11.74
CA LYS A 201 13.04 -24.57 11.31
C LYS A 201 13.54 -25.41 12.49
N ILE A 202 14.14 -24.78 13.50
CA ILE A 202 14.62 -25.51 14.69
C ILE A 202 13.42 -25.97 15.53
N LEU A 203 12.49 -25.07 15.82
CA LEU A 203 11.36 -25.32 16.72
C LEU A 203 10.29 -26.25 16.12
N SER A 204 10.15 -26.29 14.79
CA SER A 204 9.15 -27.12 14.09
C SER A 204 9.58 -28.58 13.89
N LYS A 205 10.84 -28.93 14.17
CA LYS A 205 11.35 -30.30 14.06
C LYS A 205 10.63 -31.23 15.04
N LYS A 206 10.20 -32.37 14.52
CA LYS A 206 9.50 -33.42 15.28
C LYS A 206 10.25 -34.75 15.17
N THR A 207 10.10 -35.61 16.17
CA THR A 207 10.62 -36.98 16.18
C THR A 207 9.79 -37.86 15.23
N LYS A 208 10.26 -39.09 14.94
CA LYS A 208 9.54 -40.05 14.09
C LYS A 208 8.11 -40.33 14.57
N LYS A 209 7.84 -40.15 15.87
CA LYS A 209 6.52 -40.31 16.50
C LYS A 209 5.68 -39.03 16.50
N GLY A 210 6.14 -37.95 15.85
CA GLY A 210 5.43 -36.67 15.75
C GLY A 210 5.55 -35.76 16.97
N GLN A 211 6.30 -36.16 18.01
CA GLN A 211 6.52 -35.34 19.20
C GLN A 211 7.53 -34.23 18.92
N PRO A 212 7.40 -33.06 19.56
CA PRO A 212 8.40 -31.98 19.44
C PRO A 212 9.76 -32.45 19.96
N ASN A 213 10.84 -32.05 19.27
CA ASN A 213 12.20 -32.39 19.70
C ASN A 213 12.68 -31.40 20.77
N LEU A 214 12.56 -31.78 22.05
CA LEU A 214 12.88 -30.95 23.21
C LEU A 214 14.36 -30.53 23.28
N ASN A 215 15.28 -31.38 22.87
CA ASN A 215 16.71 -31.09 22.95
C ASN A 215 17.08 -29.87 22.07
N LEU A 216 16.57 -29.84 20.83
CA LEU A 216 16.79 -28.71 19.91
C LEU A 216 16.13 -27.41 20.40
N GLN A 217 14.97 -27.51 21.06
CA GLN A 217 14.31 -26.35 21.65
C GLN A 217 15.10 -25.80 22.85
N MET A 218 15.67 -26.70 23.66
CA MET A 218 16.50 -26.34 24.81
C MET A 218 17.79 -25.65 24.36
N GLU A 219 18.49 -26.17 23.37
CA GLU A 219 19.70 -25.54 22.80
C GLU A 219 19.42 -24.13 22.27
N PHE A 220 18.32 -23.95 21.53
CA PHE A 220 17.91 -22.63 21.04
C PHE A 220 17.60 -21.64 22.16
N LEU A 221 17.00 -22.10 23.26
CA LEU A 221 16.73 -21.28 24.44
C LEU A 221 18.01 -20.89 25.17
N LEU A 222 18.94 -21.83 25.37
CA LEU A 222 20.24 -21.56 25.98
C LEU A 222 21.03 -20.52 25.18
N GLN A 223 21.04 -20.66 23.84
CA GLN A 223 21.67 -19.70 22.95
C GLN A 223 21.06 -18.29 23.09
N LYS A 224 19.74 -18.18 23.24
CA LYS A 224 19.09 -16.88 23.49
C LYS A 224 19.45 -16.27 24.83
N ILE A 225 19.57 -17.08 25.88
CA ILE A 225 19.97 -16.59 27.21
C ILE A 225 21.38 -16.02 27.13
N GLN A 226 22.32 -16.75 26.52
CA GLN A 226 23.72 -16.31 26.34
C GLN A 226 23.87 -15.05 25.46
N GLN A 227 22.95 -14.82 24.52
CA GLN A 227 22.96 -13.62 23.67
C GLN A 227 22.36 -12.38 24.36
N ASN A 228 21.57 -12.58 25.43
CA ASN A 228 20.89 -11.52 26.17
C ASN A 228 21.61 -11.15 27.47
N THR A 229 22.57 -11.97 27.91
CA THR A 229 23.55 -11.68 28.96
C THR A 229 24.70 -10.86 28.40
#